data_AF-J9D4Q0-F1
#
_entry.id   AF-J9D4Q0-F1
#
_cell.length_a   1.000
_cell.length_b   1.000
_cell.length_c   1.000
_cell.angle_alpha   90.00
_cell.angle_beta   90.00
_cell.angle_gamma   90.00
#
_symmetry.space_group_name_H-M   'P 1'
#
loop_
_entity.id
_entity.type
_entity.pdbx_description
1 polymer ?
#
loop_
_entity_poly.entity_id
_entity_poly.type
_entity_poly.pdbx_seq_one_letter_code
_entity_poly.pdbx_strand_id
1 'polypeptide(L)'
;MSSEQTKKSKKIKREKSKEQKISEDCHSFLEELKNACFADHENNKKSLPSLNRLSLLENVNIYLNSKKRQEILLDNGLLDILKMWLEPMPDYTLPNIQIKKTVLENLYNMPITKTHLLNSSIGKIVHFYSKNARESSDVQHLAKNVMKKWTNIVFEKDEDDS
;
A
#
# COMPACT_ATOMS: atom_id res chain seq x y z
N MET A 1 -44.10 19.08 -0.92
CA MET A 1 -43.37 19.01 0.36
C MET A 1 -43.03 17.57 0.80
N SER A 2 -43.96 16.59 0.75
CA SER A 2 -43.72 15.20 1.25
C SER A 2 -42.92 14.26 0.29
N SER A 3 -42.99 14.50 -1.02
CA SER A 3 -42.36 13.66 -2.06
C SER A 3 -40.85 13.91 -2.27
N GLU A 4 -40.32 15.06 -1.84
CA GLU A 4 -38.89 15.37 -1.93
C GLU A 4 -38.10 14.84 -0.73
N GLN A 5 -38.68 14.85 0.47
CA GLN A 5 -38.09 14.28 1.68
C GLN A 5 -37.91 12.75 1.58
N THR A 6 -38.85 12.06 0.93
CA THR A 6 -38.79 10.60 0.69
C THR A 6 -37.78 10.21 -0.40
N LYS A 7 -37.54 11.07 -1.41
CA LYS A 7 -36.47 10.86 -2.40
C LYS A 7 -35.08 11.10 -1.81
N LYS A 8 -34.92 12.12 -0.97
CA LYS A 8 -33.64 12.47 -0.31
C LYS A 8 -33.18 11.36 0.64
N SER A 9 -34.07 10.81 1.45
CA SER A 9 -33.76 9.69 2.37
C SER A 9 -33.36 8.39 1.66
N LYS A 10 -34.03 8.05 0.54
CA LYS A 10 -33.66 6.87 -0.28
C LYS A 10 -32.28 7.02 -0.94
N LYS A 11 -31.91 8.22 -1.38
CA LYS A 11 -30.59 8.50 -1.98
C LYS A 11 -29.47 8.31 -0.94
N ILE A 12 -29.62 8.88 0.25
CA ILE A 12 -28.67 8.74 1.37
C ILE A 12 -28.47 7.27 1.75
N LYS A 13 -29.54 6.49 1.87
CA LYS A 13 -29.45 5.05 2.19
C LYS A 13 -28.67 4.27 1.13
N ARG A 14 -28.85 4.60 -0.16
CA ARG A 14 -28.15 3.95 -1.27
C ARG A 14 -26.66 4.31 -1.30
N GLU A 15 -26.30 5.56 -1.01
CA GLU A 15 -24.90 6.00 -0.91
C GLU A 15 -24.18 5.32 0.24
N LYS A 16 -24.79 5.29 1.43
CA LYS A 16 -24.25 4.58 2.60
C LYS A 16 -24.03 3.09 2.33
N SER A 17 -24.96 2.43 1.64
CA SER A 17 -24.80 1.02 1.25
C SER A 17 -23.66 0.81 0.25
N LYS A 18 -23.44 1.74 -0.69
CA LYS A 18 -22.29 1.67 -1.61
C LYS A 18 -20.97 1.85 -0.88
N GLU A 19 -20.93 2.78 0.08
CA GLU A 19 -19.75 3.02 0.93
C GLU A 19 -19.36 1.80 1.74
N GLN A 20 -20.35 1.16 2.36
CA GLN A 20 -20.12 -0.05 3.11
C GLN A 20 -19.52 -1.16 2.24
N LYS A 21 -20.06 -1.36 1.03
CA LYS A 21 -19.52 -2.35 0.09
C LYS A 21 -18.08 -2.06 -0.33
N ILE A 22 -17.75 -0.79 -0.63
CA ILE A 22 -16.38 -0.41 -0.98
C ILE A 22 -15.44 -0.69 0.19
N SER A 23 -15.87 -0.40 1.42
CA SER A 23 -15.10 -0.69 2.62
C SER A 23 -14.86 -2.20 2.78
N GLU A 24 -15.93 -3.01 2.71
CA GLU A 24 -15.85 -4.48 2.79
C GLU A 24 -14.90 -5.05 1.73
N ASP A 25 -15.01 -4.61 0.47
CA ASP A 25 -14.10 -5.00 -0.61
C ASP A 25 -12.64 -4.69 -0.28
N CYS A 26 -12.36 -3.50 0.29
CA CYS A 26 -10.99 -3.10 0.63
C CYS A 26 -10.42 -3.95 1.77
N HIS A 27 -11.23 -4.30 2.78
CA HIS A 27 -10.80 -5.19 3.86
C HIS A 27 -10.49 -6.60 3.33
N SER A 28 -11.36 -7.15 2.48
CA SER A 28 -11.11 -8.45 1.83
C SER A 28 -9.82 -8.43 1.00
N PHE A 29 -9.57 -7.32 0.28
CA PHE A 29 -8.35 -7.17 -0.50
C PHE A 29 -7.08 -7.10 0.38
N LEU A 30 -7.11 -6.41 1.52
CA LEU A 30 -5.98 -6.39 2.46
C LEU A 30 -5.66 -7.80 2.97
N GLU A 31 -6.67 -8.58 3.34
CA GLU A 31 -6.47 -9.97 3.76
C GLU A 31 -5.89 -10.82 2.62
N GLU A 32 -6.35 -10.64 1.38
CA GLU A 32 -5.79 -11.31 0.21
C GLU A 32 -4.29 -10.99 0.02
N LEU A 33 -3.91 -9.71 0.08
CA LEU A 33 -2.51 -9.28 -0.03
C LEU A 33 -1.63 -9.87 1.08
N LYS A 34 -2.15 -9.92 2.30
CA LYS A 34 -1.44 -10.48 3.45
C LYS A 34 -1.25 -11.99 3.31
N ASN A 35 -2.31 -12.71 2.93
CA ASN A 35 -2.29 -14.15 2.72
C ASN A 35 -1.35 -14.55 1.58
N ALA A 36 -1.29 -13.78 0.49
CA ALA A 36 -0.34 -14.01 -0.59
C ALA A 36 1.12 -13.93 -0.11
N CYS A 37 1.45 -13.00 0.79
CA CYS A 37 2.77 -12.90 1.38
C CYS A 37 3.11 -14.13 2.23
N PHE A 38 2.17 -14.60 3.06
CA PHE A 38 2.37 -15.79 3.87
C PHE A 38 2.51 -17.06 3.02
N ALA A 39 1.68 -17.20 1.98
CA ALA A 39 1.76 -18.32 1.04
C ALA A 39 3.11 -18.35 0.32
N ASP A 40 3.61 -17.19 -0.15
CA ASP A 40 4.94 -17.08 -0.76
C ASP A 40 6.06 -17.44 0.23
N HIS A 41 5.96 -17.03 1.51
CA HIS A 41 6.95 -17.41 2.52
C HIS A 41 6.95 -18.91 2.78
N GLU A 42 5.78 -19.55 2.87
CA GLU A 42 5.67 -20.99 3.05
C GLU A 42 6.16 -21.78 1.84
N ASN A 43 5.88 -21.29 0.62
CA ASN A 43 6.43 -21.88 -0.60
C ASN A 43 7.94 -21.75 -0.64
N ASN A 44 8.49 -20.57 -0.33
CA ASN A 44 9.93 -20.34 -0.28
C ASN A 44 10.66 -21.29 0.69
N LYS A 45 10.13 -21.47 1.91
CA LYS A 45 10.67 -22.43 2.89
C LYS A 45 10.69 -23.88 2.37
N LYS A 46 9.74 -24.22 1.50
CA LYS A 46 9.61 -25.54 0.87
C LYS A 46 10.34 -25.63 -0.48
N SER A 47 11.08 -24.59 -0.87
CA SER A 47 11.73 -24.48 -2.19
C SER A 47 10.75 -24.60 -3.36
N LEU A 48 9.50 -24.15 -3.16
CA LEU A 48 8.45 -24.10 -4.17
C LEU A 48 8.35 -22.69 -4.79
N PRO A 49 7.83 -22.58 -6.03
CA PRO A 49 7.58 -21.28 -6.66
C PRO A 49 6.69 -20.37 -5.81
N SER A 50 7.13 -19.12 -5.63
CA SER A 50 6.44 -18.08 -4.85
C SER A 50 5.84 -17.05 -5.80
N LEU A 51 4.63 -17.32 -6.30
CA LEU A 51 3.99 -16.53 -7.37
C LEU A 51 2.75 -15.75 -6.90
N ASN A 52 2.32 -15.91 -5.64
CA ASN A 52 1.03 -15.38 -5.17
C ASN A 52 1.04 -13.84 -5.13
N ARG A 53 2.14 -13.23 -4.69
CA ARG A 53 2.26 -11.75 -4.74
C ARG A 53 2.35 -11.23 -6.17
N LEU A 54 3.02 -11.97 -7.06
CA LEU A 54 3.14 -11.59 -8.47
C LEU A 54 1.77 -11.59 -9.17
N SER A 55 0.91 -12.58 -8.88
CA SER A 55 -0.43 -12.65 -9.47
C SER A 55 -1.37 -11.52 -9.02
N LEU A 56 -1.04 -10.82 -7.93
CA LEU A 56 -1.89 -9.74 -7.39
C LEU A 56 -1.46 -8.34 -7.83
N LEU A 57 -0.33 -8.18 -8.55
CA LEU A 57 0.18 -6.86 -8.92
C LEU A 57 -0.79 -6.04 -9.78
N GLU A 58 -1.52 -6.69 -10.69
CA GLU A 58 -2.56 -6.01 -11.48
C GLU A 58 -3.70 -5.50 -10.59
N ASN A 59 -4.17 -6.34 -9.67
CA ASN A 59 -5.22 -5.98 -8.72
C ASN A 59 -4.78 -4.82 -7.82
N VAL A 60 -3.53 -4.80 -7.36
CA VAL A 60 -2.96 -3.68 -6.57
C VAL A 60 -3.12 -2.37 -7.34
N ASN A 61 -2.73 -2.33 -8.62
CA ASN A 61 -2.87 -1.12 -9.43
C ASN A 61 -4.36 -0.73 -9.62
N ILE A 62 -5.24 -1.70 -9.86
CA ILE A 62 -6.68 -1.45 -10.02
C ILE A 62 -7.29 -0.82 -8.76
N TYR A 63 -7.02 -1.39 -7.58
CA TYR A 63 -7.55 -0.87 -6.31
C TYR A 63 -6.98 0.51 -5.99
N LEU A 64 -5.68 0.72 -6.24
CA LEU A 64 -5.01 1.97 -5.96
C LEU A 64 -5.28 3.07 -7.00
N ASN A 65 -5.99 2.81 -8.10
CA ASN A 65 -6.44 3.88 -9.00
C ASN A 65 -7.57 4.74 -8.41
N SER A 66 -8.25 4.28 -7.35
CA SER A 66 -9.35 5.02 -6.71
C SER A 66 -8.88 5.71 -5.43
N LYS A 67 -8.93 7.05 -5.38
CA LYS A 67 -8.60 7.83 -4.16
C LYS A 67 -9.35 7.35 -2.93
N LYS A 68 -10.65 7.05 -3.05
CA LYS A 68 -11.47 6.54 -1.94
C LYS A 68 -10.97 5.19 -1.43
N ARG A 69 -10.56 4.29 -2.32
CA ARG A 69 -9.97 3.01 -1.90
C ARG A 69 -8.59 3.23 -1.30
N GLN A 70 -7.76 4.11 -1.86
CA GLN A 70 -6.45 4.46 -1.28
C GLN A 70 -6.60 4.92 0.18
N GLU A 71 -7.51 5.85 0.47
CA GLU A 71 -7.77 6.34 1.82
C GLU A 71 -8.14 5.19 2.77
N ILE A 72 -9.14 4.38 2.40
CA ILE A 72 -9.57 3.24 3.22
C ILE A 72 -8.41 2.24 3.43
N LEU A 73 -7.65 1.91 2.38
CA LEU A 73 -6.55 0.96 2.49
C LEU A 73 -5.41 1.49 3.37
N LEU A 74 -5.05 2.77 3.24
CA LEU A 74 -4.03 3.41 4.07
C LEU A 74 -4.43 3.42 5.55
N ASP A 75 -5.67 3.83 5.85
CA ASP A 75 -6.21 3.87 7.21
C ASP A 75 -6.28 2.48 7.85
N ASN A 76 -6.39 1.42 7.05
CA ASN A 76 -6.49 0.03 7.49
C ASN A 76 -5.19 -0.77 7.35
N GLY A 77 -4.03 -0.10 7.33
CA GLY A 77 -2.74 -0.76 7.49
C GLY A 77 -2.13 -1.35 6.21
N LEU A 78 -2.53 -0.88 5.02
CA LEU A 78 -1.90 -1.28 3.76
C LEU A 78 -0.37 -1.17 3.79
N LEU A 79 0.17 -0.12 4.42
CA LEU A 79 1.62 0.11 4.45
C LEU A 79 2.38 -0.97 5.23
N ASP A 80 1.78 -1.59 6.24
CA ASP A 80 2.41 -2.73 6.93
C ASP A 80 2.51 -3.95 6.02
N ILE A 81 1.49 -4.18 5.20
CA ILE A 81 1.49 -5.27 4.22
C ILE A 81 2.51 -4.99 3.12
N LEU A 82 2.55 -3.77 2.58
CA LEU A 82 3.54 -3.39 1.56
C LEU A 82 4.98 -3.44 2.09
N LYS A 83 5.19 -3.13 3.37
CA LYS A 83 6.48 -3.35 4.04
C LYS A 83 6.86 -4.83 4.01
N MET A 84 5.96 -5.74 4.42
CA MET A 84 6.21 -7.19 4.37
C MET A 84 6.51 -7.68 2.94
N TRP A 85 5.88 -7.08 1.93
CA TRP A 85 6.14 -7.41 0.52
C TRP A 85 7.54 -7.00 0.04
N LEU A 86 8.13 -5.99 0.68
CA LEU A 86 9.47 -5.47 0.37
C LEU A 86 10.57 -6.10 1.23
N GLU A 87 10.22 -6.69 2.37
CA GLU A 87 11.18 -7.35 3.26
C GLU A 87 11.77 -8.62 2.60
N PRO A 88 13.00 -9.01 2.99
CA PRO A 88 13.62 -10.23 2.49
C PRO A 88 12.75 -11.47 2.76
N MET A 89 12.83 -12.42 1.84
CA MET A 89 12.23 -13.75 1.96
C MET A 89 12.89 -14.57 3.09
N PRO A 90 12.28 -15.68 3.55
CA PRO A 90 12.87 -16.55 4.55
C PRO A 90 14.28 -17.08 4.21
N ASP A 91 14.61 -17.22 2.93
CA ASP A 91 15.94 -17.59 2.42
C ASP A 91 16.91 -16.39 2.27
N TYR A 92 16.54 -15.22 2.80
CA TYR A 92 17.26 -13.94 2.73
C TYR A 92 17.37 -13.33 1.33
N THR A 93 16.70 -13.91 0.33
CA THR A 93 16.62 -13.28 -0.99
C THR A 93 15.68 -12.08 -0.96
N LEU A 94 15.98 -11.07 -1.78
CA LEU A 94 15.07 -9.95 -1.95
C LEU A 94 13.88 -10.35 -2.83
N PRO A 95 12.69 -9.78 -2.61
CA PRO A 95 11.52 -10.02 -3.44
C PRO A 95 11.79 -9.66 -4.91
N ASN A 96 10.98 -10.24 -5.79
CA ASN A 96 11.08 -10.07 -7.23
C ASN A 96 11.11 -8.58 -7.62
N ILE A 97 11.92 -8.23 -8.62
CA ILE A 97 12.08 -6.85 -9.11
C ILE A 97 10.75 -6.18 -9.47
N GLN A 98 9.81 -6.93 -10.04
CA GLN A 98 8.51 -6.39 -10.42
C GLN A 98 7.67 -6.03 -9.19
N ILE A 99 7.69 -6.85 -8.14
CA ILE A 99 7.05 -6.53 -6.86
C ILE A 99 7.64 -5.21 -6.32
N LYS A 100 8.96 -5.11 -6.28
CA LYS A 100 9.65 -3.91 -5.75
C LYS A 100 9.27 -2.65 -6.53
N LYS A 101 9.32 -2.69 -7.86
CA LYS A 101 8.96 -1.55 -8.72
C LYS A 101 7.51 -1.12 -8.51
N THR A 102 6.57 -2.06 -8.62
CA THR A 102 5.14 -1.77 -8.47
C THR A 102 4.83 -1.20 -7.08
N VAL A 103 5.40 -1.76 -6.01
CA VAL A 103 5.17 -1.24 -4.65
C VAL A 103 5.75 0.17 -4.51
N LEU A 104 6.99 0.42 -4.94
CA LEU A 104 7.62 1.74 -4.81
C LEU A 104 6.91 2.83 -5.63
N GLU A 105 6.44 2.50 -6.84
CA GLU A 105 5.65 3.42 -7.67
C GLU A 105 4.33 3.78 -6.99
N ASN A 106 3.62 2.79 -6.45
CA ASN A 106 2.38 3.03 -5.71
C ASN A 106 2.62 3.86 -4.44
N LEU A 107 3.68 3.57 -3.68
CA LEU A 107 4.09 4.38 -2.52
C LEU A 107 4.38 5.85 -2.89
N TYR A 108 4.96 6.09 -4.07
CA TYR A 108 5.18 7.44 -4.56
C TYR A 108 3.88 8.17 -4.92
N ASN A 109 2.89 7.46 -5.47
CA ASN A 109 1.66 8.06 -5.99
C ASN A 109 0.55 8.24 -4.93
N MET A 110 0.54 7.43 -3.88
CA MET A 110 -0.49 7.49 -2.83
C MET A 110 -0.38 8.75 -1.94
N PRO A 111 -1.53 9.21 -1.37
CA PRO A 111 -1.59 10.32 -0.41
C PRO A 111 -1.17 9.86 1.00
N ILE A 112 0.09 9.45 1.15
CA ILE A 112 0.66 8.99 2.42
C ILE A 112 0.93 10.20 3.33
N THR A 113 0.52 10.14 4.59
CA THR A 113 0.69 11.20 5.60
C THR A 113 1.81 10.85 6.58
N LYS A 114 2.26 11.83 7.38
CA LYS A 114 3.21 11.63 8.48
C LYS A 114 2.74 10.52 9.44
N THR A 115 1.45 10.50 9.78
CA THR A 115 0.85 9.47 10.65
C THR A 115 0.97 8.07 10.05
N HIS A 116 0.68 7.90 8.76
CA HIS A 116 0.81 6.61 8.07
C HIS A 116 2.26 6.09 8.11
N LEU A 117 3.24 6.98 7.93
CA LEU A 117 4.67 6.62 7.97
C LEU A 117 5.13 6.18 9.36
N LEU A 118 4.71 6.91 10.39
CA LEU A 118 5.06 6.62 11.78
C LEU A 118 4.48 5.27 12.23
N ASN A 119 3.22 4.99 11.89
CA ASN A 119 2.53 3.77 12.31
C ASN A 119 3.09 2.51 11.62
N SER A 120 3.45 2.59 10.33
CA SER A 120 3.86 1.41 9.57
C SER A 120 5.36 1.09 9.62
N SER A 121 6.20 2.08 9.96
CA SER A 121 7.67 1.97 9.89
C SER A 121 8.22 1.58 8.50
N ILE A 122 7.42 1.67 7.43
CA ILE A 122 7.82 1.29 6.06
C ILE A 122 9.02 2.11 5.54
N GLY A 123 9.24 3.31 6.06
CA GLY A 123 10.40 4.14 5.72
C GLY A 123 11.75 3.44 5.89
N LYS A 124 11.87 2.49 6.84
CA LYS A 124 13.11 1.74 7.08
C LYS A 124 13.48 0.84 5.89
N ILE A 125 12.51 0.07 5.39
CA ILE A 125 12.76 -0.85 4.27
C ILE A 125 12.97 -0.08 2.96
N VAL A 126 12.24 1.02 2.75
CA VAL A 126 12.47 1.89 1.58
C VAL A 126 13.85 2.55 1.63
N HIS A 127 14.28 2.99 2.82
CA HIS A 127 15.64 3.51 3.01
C HIS A 127 16.70 2.47 2.67
N PHE A 128 16.53 1.22 3.11
CA PHE A 128 17.41 0.11 2.73
C PHE A 128 17.55 -0.03 1.21
N TYR A 129 16.44 -0.04 0.46
CA TYR A 129 16.49 -0.09 -1.01
C TYR A 129 17.19 1.12 -1.63
N SER A 130 17.04 2.32 -1.04
CA SER A 130 17.70 3.54 -1.54
C SER A 130 19.23 3.51 -1.40
N LYS A 131 19.77 2.67 -0.49
CA LYS A 131 21.19 2.56 -0.18
C LYS A 131 21.82 1.25 -0.65
N ASN A 132 21.02 0.24 -1.00
CA ASN A 132 21.53 -1.07 -1.40
C ASN A 132 22.26 -0.98 -2.76
N ALA A 133 23.58 -1.19 -2.74
CA ALA A 133 24.43 -1.17 -3.94
C ALA A 133 24.24 -2.40 -4.85
N ARG A 134 23.65 -3.48 -4.33
CA ARG A 134 23.36 -4.71 -5.10
C ARG A 134 21.99 -4.68 -5.76
N GLU A 135 21.22 -3.61 -5.53
CA GLU A 135 19.91 -3.42 -6.14
C GLU A 135 20.04 -2.86 -7.56
N SER A 136 19.04 -3.15 -8.41
CA SER A 136 18.90 -2.51 -9.71
C SER A 136 18.83 -0.97 -9.60
N SER A 137 19.40 -0.28 -10.60
CA SER A 137 19.37 1.19 -10.69
C SER A 137 17.97 1.74 -10.60
N ASP A 138 17.01 1.10 -11.26
CA ASP A 138 15.62 1.56 -11.33
C ASP A 138 14.93 1.50 -9.97
N VAL A 139 15.05 0.37 -9.25
CA VAL A 139 14.47 0.22 -7.91
C VAL A 139 15.14 1.18 -6.93
N GLN A 140 16.46 1.32 -7.01
CA GLN A 140 17.18 2.27 -6.16
C GLN A 140 16.74 3.72 -6.43
N HIS A 141 16.53 4.09 -7.69
CA HIS A 141 16.05 5.42 -8.08
C HIS A 141 14.63 5.68 -7.56
N LEU A 142 13.70 4.73 -7.76
CA LEU A 142 12.34 4.81 -7.21
C LEU A 142 12.35 4.97 -5.70
N ALA A 143 13.13 4.17 -4.98
CA ALA A 143 13.26 4.24 -3.52
C ALA A 143 13.81 5.60 -3.06
N LYS A 144 14.82 6.15 -3.75
CA LYS A 144 15.34 7.50 -3.47
C LYS A 144 14.28 8.59 -3.65
N ASN A 145 13.46 8.50 -4.70
CA ASN A 145 12.37 9.45 -4.95
C ASN A 145 11.29 9.38 -3.85
N VAL A 146 10.90 8.16 -3.45
CA VAL A 146 9.98 7.94 -2.33
C VAL A 146 10.54 8.54 -1.04
N MET A 147 11.81 8.26 -0.70
CA MET A 147 12.45 8.82 0.49
C MET A 147 12.49 10.35 0.47
N LYS A 148 12.83 10.96 -0.68
CA LYS A 148 12.84 12.42 -0.83
C LYS A 148 11.45 13.01 -0.56
N LYS A 149 10.41 12.44 -1.16
CA LYS A 149 9.01 12.87 -0.96
C LYS A 149 8.63 12.77 0.53
N TRP A 150 8.92 11.64 1.16
CA TRP A 150 8.54 11.40 2.56
C TRP A 150 9.34 12.24 3.55
N THR A 151 10.60 12.55 3.24
CA THR A 151 11.41 13.50 4.02
C THR A 151 10.69 14.85 4.09
N ASN A 152 10.25 15.38 2.94
CA ASN A 152 9.48 16.64 2.92
C ASN A 152 8.20 16.54 3.76
N ILE A 153 7.42 15.45 3.62
CA ILE A 153 6.17 15.25 4.38
C ILE A 153 6.40 15.26 5.90
N VAL A 154 7.53 14.72 6.36
CA VAL A 154 7.84 14.66 7.80
C VAL A 154 8.26 16.02 8.35
N PHE A 155 8.95 16.83 7.52
CA PHE A 155 9.51 18.14 7.90
C PHE A 155 8.63 19.36 7.54
N GLU A 156 7.61 19.22 6.68
CA GLU A 156 6.76 20.34 6.21
C GLU A 156 5.83 20.97 7.27
N LYS A 157 5.87 20.56 8.54
CA LYS A 157 4.99 21.12 9.59
C LYS A 157 5.65 21.25 10.97
N ASP A 158 6.60 22.17 11.06
CA ASP A 158 6.98 22.84 12.32
C ASP A 158 7.02 24.38 12.18
N GLU A 159 6.63 24.97 11.03
CA GLU A 159 6.71 26.44 10.80
C GLU A 159 5.41 27.24 11.08
N ASP A 160 4.30 26.60 11.44
CA ASP A 160 3.00 27.28 11.65
C ASP A 160 2.65 27.53 13.15
N ASP A 161 3.54 27.20 14.08
CA ASP A 161 3.35 27.38 15.54
C ASP A 161 4.38 28.36 16.17
N SER A 162 4.76 29.43 15.46
CA SER A 162 5.63 30.51 15.98
C SER A 162 5.02 31.90 15.83
#